data_AF-A0A1V5XFN4-F1
#
_entry.id   AF-A0A1V5XFN4-F1
#
_cell.length_a   1.000
_cell.length_b   1.000
_cell.length_c   1.000
_cell.angle_alpha   90.00
_cell.angle_beta   90.00
_cell.angle_gamma   90.00
#
_symmetry.space_group_name_H-M   'P 1'
#
loop_
_entity.id
_entity.type
_entity.pdbx_description
1 polymer ?
#
loop_
_entity_poly.entity_id
_entity_poly.type
_entity_poly.pdbx_seq_one_letter_code
_entity_poly.pdbx_strand_id
1 'polypeptide(L)'
;MSSERLSTCATEARPYIGGQAVIEGVMMRSPRSYAVVLRRRDGTLTVKERAMTDTRKGVLAWPLVRGVATLVEALRLGTGALRFSAEHYEADLEAEEKKKGPGVIASCLSAFRTITGAIVGIATSDLDAQPSGGQTKSGSSMTFVAMLFALLLFVALPQAAAAGASRLLHIEVDIRSPAFQVLTGIFKLCIVLGYMLLMRRIPEVRRVFMYHGAEHKAIATYEAAEALTVDNARSKTRFHPRCGTTFLVMVVFVSILVFSGIGPLLPRLNLGGVVENILFFLMKLPFLPVIAAITYEIQRWTARYCLRGPLRLVLYPGFAVQGITTLEPDDTQLEVALASLRATLWREQAQEVPNATPEVTQYRDFSHLMEQPAYGASNRA
;
A
#
# COMPACT_ATOMS: atom_id res chain seq x y z
N MET A 1 42.13 0.44 16.68
CA MET A 1 40.65 0.35 16.75
C MET A 1 40.10 1.47 15.89
N SER A 2 39.45 1.09 14.80
CA SER A 2 39.26 1.85 13.56
C SER A 2 38.16 2.91 13.63
N SER A 3 38.56 4.18 13.43
CA SER A 3 37.70 5.35 13.29
C SER A 3 37.60 5.79 11.82
N GLU A 4 37.42 4.86 10.89
CA GLU A 4 37.24 5.15 9.45
C GLU A 4 36.16 4.24 8.83
N ARG A 5 34.93 4.33 9.36
CA ARG A 5 33.72 3.80 8.70
C ARG A 5 32.59 4.82 8.67
N LEU A 6 32.93 6.06 8.37
CA LEU A 6 31.96 7.04 7.89
C LEU A 6 32.09 7.13 6.37
N SER A 7 31.59 6.08 5.71
CA SER A 7 31.34 6.12 4.27
C SER A 7 30.38 7.27 3.99
N THR A 8 30.92 8.28 3.33
CA THR A 8 30.21 9.36 2.67
C THR A 8 29.20 8.76 1.69
N CYS A 9 27.93 9.09 1.86
CA CYS A 9 26.82 8.70 0.99
C CYS A 9 26.89 9.45 -0.35
N ALA A 10 27.95 9.24 -1.11
CA ALA A 10 28.16 9.73 -2.47
C ALA A 10 28.75 8.59 -3.32
N THR A 11 28.13 7.42 -3.26
CA THR A 11 28.22 6.39 -4.29
C THR A 11 27.26 6.79 -5.41
N GLU A 12 27.57 6.50 -6.69
CA GLU A 12 26.74 6.80 -7.87
C GLU A 12 25.23 6.80 -7.54
N ALA A 13 24.51 7.85 -7.95
CA ALA A 13 23.12 8.08 -7.53
C ALA A 13 22.20 6.94 -7.97
N ARG A 14 22.10 5.91 -7.14
CA ARG A 14 21.23 4.75 -7.36
C ARG A 14 19.78 5.21 -7.48
N PRO A 15 19.02 4.71 -8.47
CA PRO A 15 17.64 5.07 -8.61
C PRO A 15 16.86 4.67 -7.36
N TYR A 16 15.98 5.57 -6.94
CA TYR A 16 15.05 5.31 -5.84
C TYR A 16 14.06 4.22 -6.25
N ILE A 17 13.97 3.17 -5.44
CA ILE A 17 13.00 2.08 -5.64
C ILE A 17 11.95 2.10 -4.52
N GLY A 18 10.69 1.93 -4.91
CA GLY A 18 9.59 1.60 -4.00
C GLY A 18 8.86 0.37 -4.50
N GLY A 19 8.14 -0.30 -3.60
CA GLY A 19 7.34 -1.46 -3.95
C GLY A 19 5.95 -1.45 -3.33
N GLN A 20 5.18 -2.46 -3.70
CA GLN A 20 3.92 -2.80 -3.08
C GLN A 20 3.71 -4.32 -3.18
N ALA A 21 3.41 -4.97 -2.06
CA ALA A 21 2.92 -6.34 -2.07
C ALA A 21 1.54 -6.44 -2.76
N VAL A 22 1.40 -7.49 -3.56
CA VAL A 22 0.15 -7.87 -4.24
C VAL A 22 -0.17 -9.33 -3.94
N ILE A 23 -1.28 -9.84 -4.44
CA ILE A 23 -1.68 -11.23 -4.20
C ILE A 23 -0.68 -12.15 -4.91
N GLU A 24 -0.02 -13.02 -4.16
CA GLU A 24 1.03 -13.91 -4.67
C GLU A 24 2.20 -13.21 -5.37
N GLY A 25 2.50 -11.95 -5.03
CA GLY A 25 3.58 -11.26 -5.72
C GLY A 25 3.98 -9.90 -5.17
N VAL A 26 4.88 -9.25 -5.91
CA VAL A 26 5.44 -7.95 -5.55
C VAL A 26 5.52 -7.07 -6.79
N MET A 27 5.00 -5.85 -6.66
CA MET A 27 5.20 -4.75 -7.60
C MET A 27 6.37 -3.89 -7.16
N MET A 28 7.22 -3.48 -8.10
CA MET A 28 8.35 -2.59 -7.90
C MET A 28 8.29 -1.44 -8.91
N ARG A 29 8.68 -0.24 -8.47
CA ARG A 29 8.71 0.99 -9.26
C ARG A 29 10.01 1.75 -9.03
N SER A 30 10.67 2.08 -10.12
CA SER A 30 11.77 3.04 -10.20
C SER A 30 11.31 4.32 -10.94
N PRO A 31 12.17 5.33 -11.14
CA PRO A 31 11.79 6.53 -11.87
C PRO A 31 11.33 6.26 -13.32
N ARG A 32 11.97 5.31 -14.02
CA ARG A 32 11.73 5.01 -15.44
C ARG A 32 11.22 3.59 -15.71
N SER A 33 11.02 2.78 -14.68
CA SER A 33 10.59 1.39 -14.83
C SER A 33 9.57 0.96 -13.79
N TYR A 34 8.79 -0.04 -14.15
CA TYR A 34 7.79 -0.70 -13.33
C TYR A 34 7.73 -2.17 -13.69
N ALA A 35 7.75 -3.03 -12.68
CA ALA A 35 7.53 -4.46 -12.84
C ALA A 35 6.60 -5.00 -11.76
N VAL A 36 5.82 -6.02 -12.12
CA VAL A 36 5.05 -6.86 -11.19
C VAL A 36 5.46 -8.29 -11.46
N VAL A 37 5.88 -9.01 -10.42
CA VAL A 37 6.17 -10.44 -10.52
C VAL A 37 5.23 -11.18 -9.58
N LEU A 38 4.55 -12.17 -10.14
CA LEU A 38 3.61 -13.04 -9.43
C LEU A 38 4.15 -14.47 -9.48
N ARG A 39 3.95 -15.24 -8.41
CA ARG A 39 4.15 -16.69 -8.39
C ARG A 39 2.80 -17.38 -8.46
N ARG A 40 2.57 -18.10 -9.55
CA ARG A 40 1.35 -18.89 -9.74
C ARG A 40 1.39 -20.15 -8.88
N ARG A 41 0.21 -20.74 -8.64
CA ARG A 41 0.09 -21.96 -7.84
C ARG A 41 0.78 -23.18 -8.45
N ASP A 42 0.99 -23.19 -9.76
CA ASP A 42 1.75 -24.23 -10.46
C ASP A 42 3.28 -24.04 -10.35
N GLY A 43 3.74 -22.98 -9.68
CA GLY A 43 5.15 -22.66 -9.49
C GLY A 43 5.73 -21.72 -10.54
N THR A 44 5.01 -21.44 -11.62
CA THR A 44 5.45 -20.53 -12.68
C THR A 44 5.48 -19.08 -12.20
N LEU A 45 6.34 -18.27 -12.80
CA LEU A 45 6.45 -16.84 -12.52
C LEU A 45 5.87 -16.04 -13.68
N THR A 46 4.92 -15.16 -13.40
CA THR A 46 4.42 -14.19 -14.38
C THR A 46 5.04 -12.83 -14.11
N VAL A 47 5.74 -12.28 -15.11
CA VAL A 47 6.36 -10.97 -15.06
C VAL A 47 5.56 -10.03 -15.95
N LYS A 48 5.09 -8.92 -15.39
CA LYS A 48 4.48 -7.81 -16.14
C LYS A 48 5.33 -6.57 -15.96
N GLU A 49 5.80 -6.01 -17.06
CA GLU A 49 6.78 -4.93 -17.01
C GLU A 49 6.49 -3.86 -18.05
N ARG A 50 6.84 -2.61 -17.73
CA ARG A 50 6.65 -1.46 -18.62
C ARG A 50 7.60 -0.33 -18.29
N ALA A 51 7.89 0.49 -19.30
CA ALA A 51 8.59 1.76 -19.09
C ALA A 51 7.68 2.76 -18.36
N MET A 52 8.29 3.59 -17.53
CA MET A 52 7.66 4.72 -16.87
C MET A 52 8.25 6.02 -17.37
N THR A 53 7.42 7.06 -17.42
CA THR A 53 7.88 8.42 -17.68
C THR A 53 7.54 9.28 -16.48
N ASP A 54 8.54 9.96 -15.92
CA ASP A 54 8.26 10.97 -14.91
C ASP A 54 7.72 12.22 -15.60
N THR A 55 6.40 12.37 -15.60
CA THR A 55 5.68 13.49 -16.25
C THR A 55 5.60 14.73 -15.35
N ARG A 56 6.20 14.71 -14.15
CA ARG A 56 6.07 15.78 -13.16
C ARG A 56 6.93 16.99 -13.54
N LYS A 57 6.31 17.95 -14.24
CA LYS A 57 6.90 19.24 -14.61
C LYS A 57 6.01 20.41 -14.19
N GLY A 58 6.58 21.60 -14.03
CA GLY A 58 5.84 22.82 -13.71
C GLY A 58 5.08 22.74 -12.37
N VAL A 59 3.79 23.07 -12.37
CA VAL A 59 2.93 23.11 -11.17
C VAL A 59 2.82 21.74 -10.47
N LEU A 60 2.94 20.63 -11.21
CA LEU A 60 2.94 19.28 -10.65
C LEU A 60 4.19 18.97 -9.82
N ALA A 61 5.22 19.82 -9.86
CA ALA A 61 6.40 19.72 -9.02
C ALA A 61 6.29 20.50 -7.71
N TRP A 62 5.30 21.39 -7.57
CA TRP A 62 5.13 22.20 -6.36
C TRP A 62 4.81 21.32 -5.12
N PRO A 63 5.31 21.68 -3.93
CA PRO A 63 4.94 21.00 -2.70
C PRO A 63 3.41 20.91 -2.55
N LEU A 64 2.91 19.86 -1.90
CA LEU A 64 1.49 19.50 -1.80
C LEU A 64 0.86 19.03 -3.11
N VAL A 65 0.93 19.82 -4.20
CA VAL A 65 0.39 19.43 -5.52
C VAL A 65 1.08 18.17 -6.03
N ARG A 66 2.42 18.13 -5.93
CA ARG A 66 3.22 16.95 -6.24
C ARG A 66 2.88 15.77 -5.34
N GLY A 67 2.54 16.02 -4.08
CA GLY A 67 2.11 14.99 -3.14
C GLY A 67 0.81 14.33 -3.58
N VAL A 68 -0.20 15.12 -3.95
CA VAL A 68 -1.44 14.62 -4.54
C VAL A 68 -1.16 13.86 -5.84
N ALA A 69 -0.40 14.44 -6.76
CA ALA A 69 -0.08 13.82 -8.04
C ALA A 69 0.65 12.47 -7.86
N THR A 70 1.60 12.40 -6.93
CA THR A 70 2.33 11.16 -6.63
C THR A 70 1.43 10.12 -5.97
N LEU A 71 0.52 10.55 -5.09
CA LEU A 71 -0.44 9.64 -4.46
C LEU A 71 -1.42 9.07 -5.49
N VAL A 72 -1.92 9.89 -6.42
CA VAL A 72 -2.80 9.44 -7.51
C VAL A 72 -2.08 8.47 -8.44
N GLU A 73 -0.83 8.77 -8.82
CA GLU A 73 0.01 7.85 -9.60
C GLU A 73 0.17 6.52 -8.85
N ALA A 74 0.59 6.55 -7.59
CA ALA A 74 0.77 5.36 -6.77
C ALA A 74 -0.52 4.54 -6.63
N LEU A 75 -1.67 5.19 -6.42
CA LEU A 75 -2.98 4.51 -6.35
C LEU A 75 -3.33 3.83 -7.68
N ARG A 76 -3.14 4.51 -8.83
CA ARG A 76 -3.41 3.93 -10.15
C ARG A 76 -2.55 2.70 -10.41
N LEU A 77 -1.25 2.80 -10.13
CA LEU A 77 -0.30 1.70 -10.26
C LEU A 77 -0.63 0.54 -9.33
N GLY A 78 -0.82 0.83 -8.04
CA GLY A 78 -1.14 -0.16 -7.03
C GLY A 78 -2.45 -0.89 -7.33
N THR A 79 -3.49 -0.16 -7.75
CA THR A 79 -4.77 -0.76 -8.15
C THR A 79 -4.62 -1.64 -9.39
N GLY A 80 -3.87 -1.19 -10.40
CA GLY A 80 -3.58 -1.98 -11.59
C GLY A 80 -2.79 -3.26 -11.29
N ALA A 81 -1.82 -3.19 -10.37
CA ALA A 81 -1.05 -4.34 -9.92
C ALA A 81 -1.93 -5.34 -9.14
N LEU A 82 -2.80 -4.85 -8.25
CA LEU A 82 -3.73 -5.68 -7.49
C LEU A 82 -4.72 -6.39 -8.40
N ARG A 83 -5.30 -5.70 -9.39
CA ARG A 83 -6.17 -6.29 -10.41
C ARG A 83 -5.47 -7.40 -11.17
N PHE A 84 -4.29 -7.11 -11.70
CA PHE A 84 -3.48 -8.08 -12.42
C PHE A 84 -3.18 -9.33 -11.56
N SER A 85 -2.86 -9.14 -10.27
CA SER A 85 -2.63 -10.25 -9.34
C SER A 85 -3.90 -11.03 -9.03
N ALA A 86 -5.03 -10.36 -8.87
CA ALA A 86 -6.30 -10.99 -8.57
C ALA A 86 -6.83 -11.81 -9.75
N GLU A 87 -6.70 -11.31 -10.98
CA GLU A 87 -7.05 -12.05 -12.21
C GLU A 87 -6.29 -13.38 -12.31
N HIS A 88 -4.98 -13.37 -12.03
CA HIS A 88 -4.16 -14.59 -12.03
C HIS A 88 -4.52 -15.52 -10.86
N TYR A 89 -4.77 -14.96 -9.69
CA TYR A 89 -5.19 -15.74 -8.52
C TYR A 89 -6.54 -16.43 -8.73
N GLU A 90 -7.51 -15.75 -9.36
CA GLU A 90 -8.79 -16.35 -9.74
C GLU A 90 -8.61 -17.43 -10.80
N ALA A 91 -7.80 -17.20 -11.83
CA ALA A 91 -7.51 -18.20 -12.84
C ALA A 91 -6.87 -19.47 -12.24
N ASP A 92 -5.99 -19.32 -11.25
CA ASP A 92 -5.39 -20.44 -10.53
C ASP A 92 -6.43 -21.21 -9.69
N LEU A 93 -7.36 -20.50 -9.04
CA LEU A 93 -8.45 -21.10 -8.29
C LEU A 93 -9.40 -21.89 -9.19
N GLU A 94 -9.78 -21.34 -10.35
CA GLU A 94 -10.63 -22.03 -11.33
C GLU A 94 -9.95 -23.28 -11.91
N ALA A 95 -8.64 -23.20 -12.18
CA ALA A 95 -7.87 -24.35 -12.64
C ALA A 95 -7.81 -25.46 -11.58
N GLU A 96 -7.72 -25.11 -10.29
CA GLU A 96 -7.81 -26.06 -9.20
C GLU A 96 -9.21 -26.66 -9.03
N GLU A 97 -10.26 -25.84 -9.15
CA GLU A 97 -11.65 -26.31 -9.08
C GLU A 97 -11.94 -27.34 -10.17
N LYS A 98 -11.47 -27.09 -11.40
CA LYS A 98 -11.55 -28.05 -12.51
C LYS A 98 -10.82 -29.36 -12.21
N LYS A 99 -9.72 -29.33 -11.44
CA LYS A 99 -8.92 -30.53 -11.09
C LYS A 99 -9.48 -31.30 -9.89
N LYS A 100 -10.03 -30.61 -8.88
CA LYS A 100 -10.42 -31.20 -7.57
C LYS A 100 -11.94 -31.31 -7.37
N GLY A 101 -12.75 -30.82 -8.30
CA GLY A 101 -14.22 -30.83 -8.26
C GLY A 101 -14.82 -29.61 -7.53
N PRO A 102 -16.13 -29.31 -7.74
CA PRO A 102 -16.80 -28.06 -7.35
C PRO A 102 -17.15 -27.95 -5.84
N GLY A 103 -16.26 -28.38 -4.95
CA GLY A 103 -16.45 -28.35 -3.49
C GLY A 103 -16.26 -26.98 -2.84
N VAL A 104 -15.60 -26.95 -1.67
CA VAL A 104 -15.29 -25.74 -0.85
C VAL A 104 -14.61 -24.61 -1.66
N ILE A 105 -13.93 -24.95 -2.75
CA ILE A 105 -13.23 -24.03 -3.65
C ILE A 105 -14.21 -23.08 -4.35
N ALA A 106 -15.40 -23.55 -4.76
CA ALA A 106 -16.41 -22.72 -5.41
C ALA A 106 -16.96 -21.62 -4.48
N SER A 107 -17.13 -21.94 -3.19
CA SER A 107 -17.59 -20.99 -2.18
C SER A 107 -16.50 -19.97 -1.84
N CYS A 108 -15.23 -20.40 -1.72
CA CYS A 108 -14.09 -19.48 -1.54
C CYS A 108 -13.89 -18.56 -2.75
N LEU A 109 -14.03 -19.09 -3.98
CA LEU A 109 -13.88 -18.33 -5.21
C LEU A 109 -15.01 -17.28 -5.36
N SER A 110 -16.25 -17.64 -5.06
CA SER A 110 -17.37 -16.69 -5.11
C SER A 110 -17.25 -15.59 -4.04
N ALA A 111 -16.81 -15.92 -2.82
CA ALA A 111 -16.54 -14.93 -1.77
C ALA A 111 -15.37 -14.01 -2.14
N PHE A 112 -14.29 -14.55 -2.72
CA PHE A 112 -13.15 -13.76 -3.18
C PHE A 112 -13.54 -12.82 -4.32
N ARG A 113 -14.26 -13.31 -5.34
CA ARG A 113 -14.76 -12.50 -6.46
C ARG A 113 -15.63 -11.33 -6.01
N THR A 114 -16.50 -11.60 -5.04
CA THR A 114 -17.35 -10.60 -4.38
C THR A 114 -16.51 -9.49 -3.76
N ILE A 115 -15.50 -9.84 -2.96
CA ILE A 115 -14.65 -8.88 -2.25
C ILE A 115 -13.76 -8.10 -3.22
N THR A 116 -13.07 -8.81 -4.13
CA THR A 116 -12.18 -8.21 -5.13
C THR A 116 -12.95 -7.27 -6.05
N GLY A 117 -14.11 -7.70 -6.56
CA GLY A 117 -14.98 -6.88 -7.41
C GLY A 117 -15.43 -5.58 -6.72
N ALA A 118 -15.74 -5.62 -5.42
CA ALA A 118 -16.09 -4.43 -4.66
C ALA A 118 -14.91 -3.45 -4.52
N ILE A 119 -13.71 -3.94 -4.17
CA ILE A 119 -12.51 -3.11 -4.00
C ILE A 119 -12.10 -2.48 -5.34
N VAL A 120 -12.13 -3.28 -6.41
CA VAL A 120 -11.82 -2.87 -7.78
C VAL A 120 -12.83 -1.85 -8.28
N GLY A 121 -14.13 -2.03 -8.01
CA GLY A 121 -15.20 -1.10 -8.36
C GLY A 121 -15.09 0.25 -7.65
N ILE A 122 -14.74 0.28 -6.36
CA ILE A 122 -14.48 1.52 -5.62
C ILE A 122 -13.31 2.30 -6.24
N ALA A 123 -12.26 1.59 -6.68
CA ALA A 123 -11.04 2.22 -7.18
C ALA A 123 -11.14 2.74 -8.63
N THR A 124 -12.17 2.38 -9.39
CA THR A 124 -12.34 2.82 -10.80
C THR A 124 -13.72 3.31 -11.15
N SER A 125 -14.35 4.06 -10.25
CA SER A 125 -15.55 4.81 -10.61
C SER A 125 -15.33 5.81 -11.74
N ASP A 126 -14.09 6.07 -12.19
CA ASP A 126 -13.72 6.41 -13.57
C ASP A 126 -12.18 6.45 -13.67
N LEU A 127 -11.57 5.88 -14.73
CA LEU A 127 -10.34 6.41 -15.39
C LEU A 127 -9.69 5.53 -16.47
N ASP A 128 -10.02 4.25 -16.65
CA ASP A 128 -9.64 3.47 -17.86
C ASP A 128 -10.36 2.12 -17.84
N ALA A 129 -11.55 2.05 -18.44
CA ALA A 129 -12.24 0.79 -18.70
C ALA A 129 -11.89 0.33 -20.13
N GLN A 130 -10.91 -0.57 -20.26
CA GLN A 130 -10.84 -1.44 -21.43
C GLN A 130 -11.86 -2.58 -21.24
N PRO A 131 -12.80 -2.78 -22.17
CA PRO A 131 -13.84 -3.80 -22.02
C PRO A 131 -13.31 -5.13 -22.56
N SER A 132 -12.73 -5.97 -21.71
CA SER A 132 -12.53 -7.37 -22.06
C SER A 132 -13.54 -8.24 -21.33
N GLY A 133 -14.62 -8.58 -22.05
CA GLY A 133 -15.37 -9.83 -21.90
C GLY A 133 -16.11 -10.08 -20.58
N GLY A 134 -17.41 -9.78 -20.57
CA GLY A 134 -18.38 -10.56 -19.80
C GLY A 134 -18.44 -10.34 -18.29
N GLN A 135 -18.64 -9.10 -17.82
CA GLN A 135 -19.03 -8.87 -16.42
C GLN A 135 -20.42 -8.25 -16.31
N THR A 136 -21.27 -8.97 -15.58
CA THR A 136 -22.64 -8.64 -15.22
C THR A 136 -22.72 -7.32 -14.44
N LYS A 137 -23.82 -6.57 -14.64
CA LYS A 137 -24.17 -5.29 -13.99
C LYS A 137 -24.36 -5.36 -12.45
N SER A 138 -23.72 -6.29 -11.76
CA SER A 138 -23.83 -6.53 -10.30
C SER A 138 -22.85 -5.68 -9.47
N GLY A 139 -21.88 -4.99 -10.10
CA GLY A 139 -20.80 -4.29 -9.39
C GLY A 139 -21.23 -3.06 -8.57
N SER A 140 -22.30 -2.35 -8.95
CA SER A 140 -22.68 -1.08 -8.32
C SER A 140 -23.23 -1.23 -6.89
N SER A 141 -24.11 -2.21 -6.66
CA SER A 141 -24.72 -2.42 -5.33
C SER A 141 -23.71 -2.91 -4.29
N MET A 142 -22.76 -3.74 -4.70
CA MET A 142 -21.74 -4.30 -3.80
C MET A 142 -20.67 -3.27 -3.43
N THR A 143 -20.30 -2.41 -4.38
CA THR A 143 -19.46 -1.22 -4.14
C THR A 143 -20.08 -0.33 -3.07
N PHE A 144 -21.39 -0.07 -3.18
CA PHE A 144 -22.13 0.70 -2.18
C PHE A 144 -22.11 0.04 -0.78
N VAL A 145 -22.32 -1.27 -0.70
CA VAL A 145 -22.26 -2.01 0.57
C VAL A 145 -20.87 -1.92 1.22
N ALA A 146 -19.79 -2.10 0.44
CA ALA A 146 -18.43 -1.98 0.94
C ALA A 146 -18.09 -0.55 1.39
N MET A 147 -18.54 0.47 0.65
CA MET A 147 -18.39 1.87 1.05
C MET A 147 -19.17 2.18 2.33
N LEU A 148 -20.41 1.71 2.43
CA LEU A 148 -21.23 1.88 3.63
C LEU A 148 -20.58 1.20 4.83
N PHE A 149 -20.10 -0.04 4.67
CA PHE A 149 -19.36 -0.74 5.72
C PHE A 149 -18.12 0.03 6.16
N ALA A 150 -17.32 0.54 5.21
CA ALA A 150 -16.14 1.34 5.52
C ALA A 150 -16.50 2.65 6.26
N LEU A 151 -17.57 3.34 5.84
CA LEU A 151 -18.06 4.54 6.50
C LEU A 151 -18.55 4.23 7.92
N LEU A 152 -19.32 3.15 8.10
CA LEU A 152 -19.79 2.73 9.42
C LEU A 152 -18.63 2.35 10.33
N LEU A 153 -17.68 1.54 9.85
CA LEU A 153 -16.58 1.00 10.66
C LEU A 153 -15.51 2.05 10.99
N PHE A 154 -15.08 2.87 10.03
CA PHE A 154 -13.93 3.76 10.21
C PHE A 154 -14.28 5.22 10.47
N VAL A 155 -15.55 5.59 10.32
CA VAL A 155 -16.03 6.95 10.58
C VAL A 155 -17.08 6.97 11.68
N ALA A 156 -18.21 6.29 11.49
CA ALA A 156 -19.33 6.38 12.41
C ALA A 156 -19.01 5.71 13.76
N LEU A 157 -18.43 4.51 13.74
CA LEU A 157 -18.12 3.74 14.94
C LEU A 157 -17.13 4.44 15.88
N PRO A 158 -16.00 5.02 15.44
CA PRO A 158 -15.12 5.79 16.32
C PRO A 158 -15.80 6.99 16.99
N GLN A 159 -16.68 7.70 16.26
CA GLN A 159 -17.42 8.83 16.81
C GLN A 159 -18.47 8.37 17.82
N ALA A 160 -19.21 7.31 17.51
CA ALA A 160 -20.18 6.72 18.43
C ALA A 160 -19.50 6.20 19.71
N ALA A 161 -18.33 5.56 19.57
CA ALA A 161 -17.53 5.08 20.70
C ALA A 161 -17.03 6.25 21.57
N ALA A 162 -16.55 7.34 20.97
CA ALA A 162 -16.14 8.54 21.70
C ALA A 162 -17.32 9.20 22.44
N ALA A 163 -18.47 9.34 21.78
CA ALA A 163 -19.68 9.88 22.40
C ALA A 163 -20.20 8.99 23.54
N GLY A 164 -20.19 7.67 23.36
CA GLY A 164 -20.55 6.70 24.39
C GLY A 164 -19.62 6.75 25.60
N ALA A 165 -18.30 6.80 25.37
CA ALA A 165 -17.31 6.93 26.44
C ALA A 165 -17.43 8.24 27.21
N SER A 166 -17.70 9.36 26.52
CA SER A 166 -17.93 10.66 27.15
C SER A 166 -19.14 10.63 28.08
N ARG A 167 -20.25 10.02 27.63
CA ARG A 167 -21.47 9.84 28.44
C ARG A 167 -21.24 8.93 29.64
N LEU A 168 -20.51 7.83 29.45
CA LEU A 168 -20.22 6.86 30.51
C LEU A 168 -19.32 7.45 31.61
N LEU A 169 -18.39 8.33 31.24
CA LEU A 169 -17.46 8.98 32.18
C LEU A 169 -18.01 10.28 32.78
N HIS A 170 -19.26 10.67 32.45
CA HIS A 170 -19.87 11.94 32.86
C HIS A 170 -19.03 13.18 32.54
N ILE A 171 -18.22 13.11 31.49
CA ILE A 171 -17.45 14.26 30.99
C ILE A 171 -18.25 14.86 29.86
N GLU A 172 -18.85 16.04 30.06
CA GLU A 172 -19.55 16.78 29.01
C GLU A 172 -18.53 17.41 28.05
N VAL A 173 -18.03 16.60 27.12
CA VAL A 173 -17.09 17.06 26.11
C VAL A 173 -17.87 17.46 24.86
N ASP A 174 -17.88 18.75 24.52
CA ASP A 174 -18.41 19.24 23.25
C ASP A 174 -17.73 18.48 22.09
N ILE A 175 -18.54 18.01 21.14
CA ILE A 175 -18.12 17.26 19.94
C ILE A 175 -17.03 18.03 19.16
N ARG A 176 -17.06 19.36 19.20
CA ARG A 176 -16.08 20.22 18.52
C ARG A 176 -14.83 20.50 19.35
N SER A 177 -14.81 20.15 20.63
CA SER A 177 -13.67 20.41 21.50
C SER A 177 -12.44 19.58 21.10
N PRO A 178 -11.22 20.10 21.34
CA PRO A 178 -9.98 19.35 21.11
C PRO A 178 -9.95 17.99 21.81
N ALA A 179 -10.48 17.91 23.04
CA ALA A 179 -10.53 16.67 23.82
C ALA A 179 -11.40 15.60 23.13
N PHE A 180 -12.56 15.97 22.58
CA PHE A 180 -13.42 15.03 21.85
C PHE A 180 -12.77 14.55 20.55
N GLN A 181 -12.08 15.45 19.83
CA GLN A 181 -11.36 15.09 18.59
C GLN A 181 -10.20 14.13 18.88
N VAL A 182 -9.47 14.33 19.99
CA VAL A 182 -8.42 13.41 20.45
C VAL A 182 -9.03 12.05 20.82
N LEU A 183 -10.12 12.03 21.60
CA LEU A 183 -10.79 10.79 21.99
C LEU A 183 -11.29 9.99 20.76
N THR A 184 -11.93 10.68 19.81
CA THR A 184 -12.34 10.09 18.52
C THR A 184 -11.13 9.56 17.75
N GLY A 185 -10.02 10.28 17.78
CA GLY A 185 -8.75 9.86 17.17
C GLY A 185 -8.20 8.58 17.78
N ILE A 186 -8.23 8.44 19.11
CA ILE A 186 -7.81 7.24 19.84
C ILE A 186 -8.69 6.05 19.43
N PHE A 187 -10.02 6.19 19.49
CA PHE A 187 -10.92 5.11 19.08
C PHE A 187 -10.72 4.73 17.61
N LYS A 188 -10.52 5.71 16.73
CA LYS A 188 -10.22 5.46 15.31
C LYS A 188 -8.93 4.65 15.15
N LEU A 189 -7.86 5.01 15.86
CA LEU A 189 -6.61 4.27 15.83
C LEU A 189 -6.81 2.85 16.37
N CYS A 190 -7.49 2.67 17.49
CA CYS A 190 -7.79 1.35 18.06
C CYS A 190 -8.58 0.47 17.09
N ILE A 191 -9.61 1.02 16.43
CA ILE A 191 -10.43 0.30 15.44
C ILE A 191 -9.60 -0.10 14.22
N VAL A 192 -8.78 0.82 13.68
CA VAL A 192 -7.89 0.53 12.56
C VAL A 192 -6.90 -0.58 12.91
N LEU A 193 -6.22 -0.47 14.05
CA LEU A 193 -5.26 -1.49 14.50
C LEU A 193 -5.94 -2.83 14.79
N GLY A 194 -7.10 -2.82 15.43
CA GLY A 194 -7.90 -4.00 15.72
C GLY A 194 -8.36 -4.72 14.44
N TYR A 195 -8.86 -3.95 13.46
CA TYR A 195 -9.22 -4.46 12.14
C TYR A 195 -8.03 -5.12 11.43
N MET A 196 -6.85 -4.46 11.45
CA MET A 196 -5.64 -5.01 10.84
C MET A 196 -5.16 -6.29 11.54
N LEU A 197 -5.26 -6.36 12.87
CA LEU A 197 -4.93 -7.56 13.65
C LEU A 197 -5.89 -8.72 13.37
N LEU A 198 -7.18 -8.44 13.14
CA LEU A 198 -8.16 -9.44 12.75
C LEU A 198 -7.91 -9.94 11.33
N MET A 199 -7.70 -9.02 10.38
CA MET A 199 -7.39 -9.35 8.98
C MET A 199 -6.10 -10.14 8.82
N ARG A 200 -5.07 -9.84 9.62
CA ARG A 200 -3.82 -10.60 9.66
C ARG A 200 -4.02 -12.11 9.93
N ARG A 201 -5.14 -12.52 10.54
CA ARG A 201 -5.43 -13.93 10.82
C ARG A 201 -5.97 -14.69 9.61
N ILE A 202 -6.42 -13.99 8.56
CA ILE A 202 -6.87 -14.59 7.31
C ILE A 202 -5.63 -15.08 6.53
N PRO A 203 -5.56 -16.36 6.11
CA PRO A 203 -4.38 -16.93 5.46
C PRO A 203 -3.90 -16.14 4.23
N GLU A 204 -4.82 -15.70 3.39
CA GLU A 204 -4.55 -14.95 2.16
C GLU A 204 -3.93 -13.58 2.49
N VAL A 205 -4.49 -12.86 3.46
CA VAL A 205 -3.97 -11.57 3.93
C VAL A 205 -2.60 -11.75 4.59
N ARG A 206 -2.45 -12.80 5.40
CA ARG A 206 -1.18 -13.15 6.03
C ARG A 206 -0.10 -13.35 4.96
N ARG A 207 -0.42 -14.05 3.88
CA ARG A 207 0.52 -14.31 2.78
C ARG A 207 0.93 -13.02 2.07
N VAL A 208 -0.02 -12.09 1.83
CA VAL A 208 0.29 -10.74 1.30
C VAL A 208 1.22 -9.97 2.25
N PHE A 209 1.01 -10.05 3.56
CA PHE A 209 1.93 -9.42 4.54
C PHE A 209 3.31 -10.07 4.58
N MET A 210 3.45 -11.35 4.24
CA MET A 210 4.75 -11.99 4.06
C MET A 210 5.44 -11.48 2.78
N TYR A 211 4.73 -11.36 1.64
CA TYR A 211 5.27 -10.71 0.43
C TYR A 211 5.68 -9.25 0.68
N HIS A 212 4.97 -8.53 1.56
CA HIS A 212 5.37 -7.18 1.99
C HIS A 212 6.66 -7.18 2.80
N GLY A 213 6.87 -8.19 3.65
CA GLY A 213 8.17 -8.42 4.29
C GLY A 213 9.28 -8.71 3.28
N ALA A 214 8.99 -9.52 2.25
CA ALA A 214 9.93 -9.83 1.18
C ALA A 214 10.32 -8.60 0.36
N GLU A 215 9.36 -7.73 0.02
CA GLU A 215 9.58 -6.45 -0.64
C GLU A 215 10.57 -5.58 0.14
N HIS A 216 10.32 -5.38 1.43
CA HIS A 216 11.19 -4.57 2.28
C HIS A 216 12.60 -5.14 2.37
N LYS A 217 12.73 -6.47 2.49
CA LYS A 217 14.03 -7.15 2.55
C LYS A 217 14.80 -7.02 1.24
N ALA A 218 14.13 -7.18 0.10
CA ALA A 218 14.73 -7.01 -1.23
C ALA A 218 15.23 -5.57 -1.44
N ILE A 219 14.42 -4.57 -1.09
CA ILE A 219 14.82 -3.15 -1.18
C ILE A 219 15.99 -2.88 -0.23
N ALA A 220 15.95 -3.37 1.01
CA ALA A 220 17.04 -3.18 1.97
C ALA A 220 18.37 -3.81 1.51
N THR A 221 18.34 -4.94 0.79
CA THR A 221 19.53 -5.53 0.15
C THR A 221 20.12 -4.61 -0.91
N TYR A 222 19.26 -4.06 -1.77
CA TYR A 222 19.68 -3.10 -2.80
C TYR A 222 20.27 -1.81 -2.21
N GLU A 223 19.62 -1.26 -1.19
CA GLU A 223 20.11 -0.07 -0.49
C GLU A 223 21.44 -0.31 0.22
N ALA A 224 21.64 -1.53 0.72
CA ALA A 224 22.88 -1.95 1.36
C ALA A 224 24.03 -2.20 0.37
N ALA A 225 23.82 -2.04 -0.95
CA ALA A 225 24.82 -2.35 -1.98
C ALA A 225 25.23 -3.83 -2.02
N GLU A 226 24.39 -4.73 -1.56
CA GLU A 226 24.68 -6.16 -1.56
C GLU A 226 24.12 -6.86 -2.80
N ALA A 227 24.70 -8.00 -3.15
CA ALA A 227 24.18 -8.81 -4.25
C ALA A 227 22.72 -9.21 -3.97
N LEU A 228 21.87 -9.13 -5.00
CA LEU A 228 20.41 -9.35 -4.90
C LEU A 228 20.04 -10.83 -4.77
N THR A 229 20.62 -11.53 -3.80
CA THR A 229 20.41 -12.97 -3.55
C THR A 229 19.46 -13.20 -2.38
N VAL A 230 18.85 -14.39 -2.34
CA VAL A 230 17.96 -14.80 -1.23
C VAL A 230 18.72 -14.77 0.10
N ASP A 231 19.96 -15.23 0.14
CA ASP A 231 20.79 -15.26 1.36
C ASP A 231 21.02 -13.87 1.95
N ASN A 232 21.38 -12.89 1.11
CA ASN A 232 21.58 -11.52 1.57
C ASN A 232 20.25 -10.91 2.04
N ALA A 233 19.17 -11.11 1.28
CA ALA A 233 17.84 -10.60 1.63
C ALA A 233 17.28 -11.22 2.91
N ARG A 234 17.53 -12.50 3.18
CA ARG A 234 17.08 -13.21 4.39
C ARG A 234 17.49 -12.47 5.66
N SER A 235 18.73 -11.97 5.70
CA SER A 235 19.29 -11.27 6.87
C SER A 235 18.75 -9.85 7.09
N LYS A 236 18.06 -9.27 6.09
CA LYS A 236 17.57 -7.89 6.17
C LYS A 236 16.35 -7.75 7.06
N THR A 237 16.16 -6.53 7.57
CA THR A 237 14.98 -6.17 8.34
C THR A 237 13.74 -6.07 7.44
N ARG A 238 12.60 -6.49 7.96
CA ARG A 238 11.28 -6.27 7.35
C ARG A 238 10.68 -4.89 7.68
N PHE A 239 11.43 -4.02 8.37
CA PHE A 239 11.00 -2.68 8.74
C PHE A 239 11.69 -1.64 7.87
N HIS A 240 10.91 -0.81 7.19
CA HIS A 240 11.42 0.15 6.23
C HIS A 240 10.77 1.53 6.41
N PRO A 241 11.54 2.64 6.49
CA PRO A 241 10.99 3.95 6.83
C PRO A 241 10.04 4.55 5.78
N ARG A 242 10.06 4.01 4.55
CA ARG A 242 9.29 4.56 3.41
C ARG A 242 8.05 3.73 3.05
N CYS A 243 7.60 2.87 3.95
CA CYS A 243 6.45 2.01 3.74
C CYS A 243 5.12 2.80 3.75
N GLY A 244 4.19 2.42 2.86
CA GLY A 244 2.84 2.99 2.81
C GLY A 244 1.97 2.72 4.05
N THR A 245 2.30 1.72 4.87
CA THR A 245 1.58 1.50 6.15
C THR A 245 1.90 2.58 7.18
N THR A 246 3.10 3.17 7.10
CA THR A 246 3.46 4.36 7.86
C THR A 246 2.68 5.57 7.36
N PHE A 247 2.40 5.67 6.06
CA PHE A 247 1.52 6.72 5.51
C PHE A 247 0.12 6.68 6.15
N LEU A 248 -0.51 5.51 6.24
CA LEU A 248 -1.86 5.36 6.80
C LEU A 248 -1.94 5.87 8.25
N VAL A 249 -0.99 5.49 9.10
CA VAL A 249 -0.95 5.95 10.50
C VAL A 249 -0.70 7.45 10.58
N MET A 250 0.20 7.96 9.74
CA MET A 250 0.48 9.39 9.68
C MET A 250 -0.72 10.19 9.20
N VAL A 251 -1.54 9.68 8.27
CA VAL A 251 -2.79 10.33 7.85
C VAL A 251 -3.74 10.45 9.03
N VAL A 252 -3.89 9.40 9.86
CA VAL A 252 -4.73 9.47 11.07
C VAL A 252 -4.19 10.51 12.03
N PHE A 253 -2.88 10.50 12.31
CA PHE A 253 -2.25 11.46 13.22
C PHE A 253 -2.38 12.92 12.73
N VAL A 254 -2.03 13.20 11.47
CA VAL A 254 -2.17 14.52 10.84
C VAL A 254 -3.64 14.94 10.83
N SER A 255 -4.58 14.02 10.58
CA SER A 255 -6.02 14.35 10.64
C SER A 255 -6.45 14.80 12.05
N ILE A 256 -5.92 14.18 13.11
CA ILE A 256 -6.24 14.58 14.50
C ILE A 256 -5.70 15.98 14.74
N LEU A 257 -4.45 16.27 14.37
CA LEU A 257 -3.86 17.60 14.55
C LEU A 257 -4.62 18.68 13.78
N VAL A 258 -4.91 18.44 12.50
CA VAL A 258 -5.63 19.38 11.62
C VAL A 258 -7.03 19.64 12.16
N PHE A 259 -7.80 18.60 12.50
CA PHE A 259 -9.18 18.80 12.99
C PHE A 259 -9.26 19.21 14.46
N SER A 260 -8.22 19.01 15.27
CA SER A 260 -8.14 19.58 16.60
C SER A 260 -7.99 21.11 16.54
N GLY A 261 -7.19 21.63 15.59
CA GLY A 261 -7.03 23.06 15.38
C GLY A 261 -8.18 23.72 14.60
N ILE A 262 -8.62 23.11 13.51
CA ILE A 262 -9.65 23.68 12.60
C ILE A 262 -11.07 23.33 13.06
N GLY A 263 -11.27 22.21 13.76
CA GLY A 263 -12.59 21.75 14.20
C GLY A 263 -13.43 22.80 14.94
N PRO A 264 -12.86 23.58 15.88
CA PRO A 264 -13.56 24.67 16.55
C PRO A 264 -13.96 25.84 15.63
N LEU A 265 -13.28 26.02 14.48
CA LEU A 265 -13.53 27.08 13.49
C LEU A 265 -14.61 26.70 12.48
N LEU A 266 -15.02 25.43 12.42
CA LEU A 266 -16.08 24.99 11.50
C LEU A 266 -17.46 25.51 11.96
N PRO A 267 -18.35 25.91 11.02
CA PRO A 267 -19.60 26.58 11.35
C PRO A 267 -20.55 25.73 12.18
N ARG A 268 -21.23 26.37 13.14
CA ARG A 268 -22.26 25.76 13.99
C ARG A 268 -23.60 25.81 13.26
N LEU A 269 -24.12 24.65 12.88
CA LEU A 269 -25.43 24.52 12.28
C LEU A 269 -26.30 23.83 13.32
N ASN A 270 -27.10 24.61 14.05
CA ASN A 270 -27.92 24.18 15.20
C ASN A 270 -29.10 23.28 14.77
N LEU A 271 -28.81 22.20 14.05
CA LEU A 271 -29.77 21.31 13.39
C LEU A 271 -30.09 20.04 14.20
N GLY A 272 -29.60 19.95 15.45
CA GLY A 272 -29.80 18.80 16.34
C GLY A 272 -28.78 17.68 16.17
N GLY A 273 -28.67 16.83 17.19
CA GLY A 273 -27.47 16.00 17.46
C GLY A 273 -26.96 15.10 16.33
N VAL A 274 -27.81 14.27 15.70
CA VAL A 274 -27.34 13.34 14.65
C VAL A 274 -27.06 14.05 13.33
N VAL A 275 -27.92 15.00 12.95
CA VAL A 275 -27.79 15.78 11.71
C VAL A 275 -26.55 16.66 11.75
N GLU A 276 -26.28 17.29 12.90
CA GLU A 276 -25.07 18.09 13.11
C GLU A 276 -23.80 17.24 13.00
N ASN A 277 -23.80 16.01 13.54
CA ASN A 277 -22.67 15.08 13.41
C ASN A 277 -22.39 14.70 11.94
N ILE A 278 -23.43 14.39 11.17
CA ILE A 278 -23.31 14.07 9.74
C ILE A 278 -22.77 15.28 8.97
N LEU A 279 -23.30 16.46 9.23
CA LEU A 279 -22.89 17.66 8.53
C LEU A 279 -21.46 18.08 8.88
N PHE A 280 -21.10 17.95 10.16
CA PHE A 280 -19.72 18.13 10.62
C PHE A 280 -18.77 17.14 9.95
N PHE A 281 -19.18 15.89 9.73
CA PHE A 281 -18.41 14.92 8.95
C PHE A 281 -18.29 15.33 7.47
N LEU A 282 -19.38 15.73 6.82
CA LEU A 282 -19.36 16.17 5.42
C LEU A 282 -18.42 17.37 5.22
N MET A 283 -18.36 18.29 6.18
CA MET A 283 -17.40 19.41 6.16
C MET A 283 -15.94 18.96 6.22
N LYS A 284 -15.63 17.76 6.73
CA LYS A 284 -14.26 17.22 6.76
C LYS A 284 -13.83 16.60 5.43
N LEU A 285 -14.79 16.17 4.60
CA LEU A 285 -14.49 15.44 3.36
C LEU A 285 -13.58 16.22 2.38
N PRO A 286 -13.78 17.54 2.15
CA PRO A 286 -12.89 18.32 1.29
C PRO A 286 -11.46 18.44 1.80
N PHE A 287 -11.21 18.21 3.09
CA PHE A 287 -9.87 18.27 3.68
C PHE A 287 -9.06 16.99 3.46
N LEU A 288 -9.68 15.88 3.02
CA LEU A 288 -8.97 14.60 2.84
C LEU A 288 -7.79 14.70 1.86
N PRO A 289 -7.92 15.31 0.65
CA PRO A 289 -6.78 15.48 -0.25
C PRO A 289 -5.66 16.33 0.35
N VAL A 290 -6.02 17.37 1.13
CA VAL A 290 -5.06 18.26 1.79
C VAL A 290 -4.29 17.51 2.88
N ILE A 291 -4.99 16.76 3.73
CA ILE A 291 -4.38 15.93 4.77
C ILE A 291 -3.44 14.90 4.13
N ALA A 292 -3.85 14.25 3.05
CA ALA A 292 -3.03 13.28 2.34
C ALA A 292 -1.77 13.93 1.73
N ALA A 293 -1.89 15.13 1.15
CA ALA A 293 -0.79 15.89 0.60
C ALA A 293 0.23 16.31 1.68
N ILE A 294 -0.25 16.86 2.80
CA ILE A 294 0.58 17.22 3.96
C ILE A 294 1.28 15.99 4.49
N THR A 295 0.55 14.88 4.66
CA THR A 295 1.11 13.62 5.16
C THR A 295 2.22 13.09 4.25
N TYR A 296 2.01 13.15 2.93
CA TYR A 296 3.02 12.75 1.95
C TYR A 296 4.29 13.59 2.07
N GLU A 297 4.18 14.92 2.21
CA GLU A 297 5.35 15.78 2.35
C GLU A 297 6.10 15.55 3.67
N ILE A 298 5.36 15.33 4.78
CA ILE A 298 5.94 14.94 6.07
C ILE A 298 6.69 13.61 5.92
N GLN A 299 6.10 12.63 5.26
CA GLN A 299 6.73 11.33 5.08
C GLN A 299 7.96 11.42 4.18
N ARG A 300 7.90 12.19 3.08
CA ARG A 300 9.05 12.41 2.20
C ARG A 300 10.19 13.12 2.92
N TRP A 301 9.88 14.10 3.74
CA TRP A 301 10.87 14.86 4.50
C TRP A 301 11.52 13.98 5.58
N THR A 302 10.71 13.30 6.40
CA THR A 302 11.21 12.40 7.45
C THR A 302 12.03 11.25 6.87
N ALA A 303 11.64 10.69 5.72
CA ALA A 303 12.37 9.65 4.97
C ALA A 303 13.85 9.99 4.70
N ARG A 304 14.20 11.28 4.58
CA ARG A 304 15.57 11.75 4.30
C ARG A 304 16.49 11.75 5.53
N TYR A 305 15.92 11.79 6.73
CA TYR A 305 16.67 11.97 7.99
C TYR A 305 16.57 10.76 8.94
N CYS A 306 16.02 9.64 8.45
CA CYS A 306 15.49 8.52 9.24
C CYS A 306 16.44 7.79 10.20
N LEU A 307 17.76 7.85 10.02
CA LEU A 307 18.67 6.93 10.72
C LEU A 307 19.53 7.60 11.80
N ARG A 308 19.39 8.91 12.05
CA ARG A 308 20.16 9.62 13.09
C ARG A 308 19.30 10.66 13.82
N GLY A 309 19.35 10.65 15.17
CA GLY A 309 18.77 11.68 16.02
C GLY A 309 17.33 11.45 16.51
N PRO A 310 16.74 12.45 17.20
CA PRO A 310 15.44 12.33 17.87
C PRO A 310 14.24 12.15 16.91
N LEU A 311 14.41 12.48 15.63
CA LEU A 311 13.39 12.31 14.58
C LEU A 311 12.96 10.84 14.37
N ARG A 312 13.76 9.87 14.85
CA ARG A 312 13.37 8.45 14.86
C ARG A 312 12.09 8.19 15.67
N LEU A 313 11.82 8.98 16.71
CA LEU A 313 10.62 8.83 17.54
C LEU A 313 9.34 9.05 16.74
N VAL A 314 9.36 10.00 15.79
CA VAL A 314 8.22 10.32 14.92
C VAL A 314 7.84 9.13 14.04
N LEU A 315 8.81 8.30 13.64
CA LEU A 315 8.60 7.15 12.77
C LEU A 315 8.21 5.87 13.54
N TYR A 316 8.42 5.85 14.85
CA TYR A 316 8.18 4.67 15.68
C TYR A 316 6.74 4.12 15.58
N PRO A 317 5.68 4.95 15.60
CA PRO A 317 4.32 4.45 15.37
C PRO A 317 4.16 3.74 14.02
N GLY A 318 4.86 4.22 12.98
CA GLY A 318 4.90 3.57 11.68
C GLY A 318 5.53 2.18 11.74
N PHE A 319 6.66 2.05 12.41
CA PHE A 319 7.33 0.75 12.60
C PHE A 319 6.50 -0.22 13.45
N ALA A 320 5.78 0.28 14.46
CA ALA A 320 4.87 -0.55 15.25
C ALA A 320 3.77 -1.18 14.38
N VAL A 321 3.19 -0.42 13.45
CA VAL A 321 2.18 -0.93 12.50
C VAL A 321 2.78 -1.85 11.43
N GLN A 322 4.03 -1.61 11.01
CA GLN A 322 4.77 -2.59 10.23
C GLN A 322 4.94 -3.91 10.98
N GLY A 323 4.98 -3.88 12.32
CA GLY A 323 4.95 -5.08 13.18
C GLY A 323 3.72 -5.97 12.94
N ILE A 324 2.63 -5.39 12.44
CA ILE A 324 1.37 -6.06 12.10
C ILE A 324 1.31 -6.42 10.61
N THR A 325 1.77 -5.52 9.74
CA THR A 325 1.56 -5.56 8.29
C THR A 325 2.71 -6.12 7.47
N THR A 326 3.87 -6.36 8.10
CA THR A 326 4.95 -7.13 7.50
C THR A 326 5.15 -8.40 8.32
N LEU A 327 5.27 -9.52 7.65
CA LEU A 327 5.56 -10.82 8.24
C LEU A 327 6.84 -11.37 7.64
N GLU A 328 7.43 -12.34 8.34
CA GLU A 328 8.63 -12.99 7.86
C GLU A 328 8.30 -13.80 6.59
N PRO A 329 8.95 -13.50 5.45
CA PRO A 329 8.72 -14.24 4.21
C PRO A 329 9.45 -15.58 4.22
N ASP A 330 8.95 -16.50 3.39
CA ASP A 330 9.73 -17.66 2.98
C ASP A 330 10.63 -17.33 1.77
N ASP A 331 11.49 -18.27 1.41
CA ASP A 331 12.46 -18.10 0.33
C ASP A 331 11.79 -17.90 -1.03
N THR A 332 10.65 -18.57 -1.27
CA THR A 332 9.91 -18.45 -2.52
C THR A 332 9.33 -17.06 -2.72
N GLN A 333 9.00 -16.36 -1.63
CA GLN A 333 8.55 -14.98 -1.67
C GLN A 333 9.73 -14.00 -1.81
N LEU A 334 10.89 -14.30 -1.22
CA LEU A 334 12.12 -13.53 -1.44
C LEU A 334 12.56 -13.62 -2.91
N GLU A 335 12.50 -14.80 -3.53
CA GLU A 335 12.74 -14.99 -4.97
C GLU A 335 11.87 -14.05 -5.82
N VAL A 336 10.55 -14.01 -5.54
CA VAL A 336 9.61 -13.15 -6.28
C VAL A 336 9.93 -11.67 -6.09
N ALA A 337 10.21 -11.24 -4.86
CA ALA A 337 10.57 -9.84 -4.57
C ALA A 337 11.87 -9.44 -5.28
N LEU A 338 12.89 -10.31 -5.26
CA LEU A 338 14.16 -10.10 -5.93
C LEU A 338 14.01 -10.11 -7.46
N ALA A 339 13.19 -11.00 -8.02
CA ALA A 339 12.88 -11.02 -9.44
C ALA A 339 12.21 -9.71 -9.89
N SER A 340 11.21 -9.24 -9.13
CA SER A 340 10.53 -7.96 -9.40
C SER A 340 11.48 -6.77 -9.37
N LEU A 341 12.39 -6.75 -8.38
CA LEU A 341 13.41 -5.73 -8.27
C LEU A 341 14.40 -5.77 -9.43
N ARG A 342 14.90 -6.95 -9.80
CA ARG A 342 15.86 -7.13 -10.91
C ARG A 342 15.26 -6.74 -12.25
N ALA A 343 14.01 -7.14 -12.52
CA ALA A 343 13.29 -6.74 -13.74
C ALA A 343 13.13 -5.22 -13.81
N THR A 344 12.79 -4.59 -12.68
CA THR A 344 12.68 -3.13 -12.58
C THR A 344 14.02 -2.45 -12.89
N LEU A 345 15.12 -2.91 -12.25
CA LEU A 345 16.46 -2.34 -12.41
C LEU A 345 17.03 -2.54 -13.82
N TRP A 346 16.83 -3.72 -14.42
CA TRP A 346 17.27 -3.99 -15.78
C TRP A 346 16.65 -3.00 -16.78
N ARG A 347 15.33 -2.82 -16.72
CA ARG A 347 14.63 -1.84 -17.57
C ARG A 347 15.02 -0.38 -17.28
N GLU A 348 15.28 -0.04 -16.01
CA GLU A 348 15.79 1.30 -15.66
C GLU A 348 17.14 1.59 -16.35
N GLN A 349 18.01 0.58 -16.45
CA GLN A 349 19.31 0.67 -17.12
C GLN A 349 19.21 0.59 -18.65
N ALA A 350 18.25 -0.17 -19.19
CA ALA A 350 18.18 -0.48 -20.62
C ALA A 350 18.00 0.75 -21.54
N GLN A 351 17.66 1.93 -21.03
CA GLN A 351 17.47 3.19 -21.80
C GLN A 351 16.54 3.11 -23.03
N GLU A 352 15.93 1.96 -23.33
CA GLU A 352 15.16 1.73 -24.55
C GLU A 352 13.83 2.51 -24.57
N VAL A 353 13.41 2.81 -25.80
CA VAL A 353 12.23 3.60 -26.18
C VAL A 353 10.98 3.09 -25.45
N PRO A 354 10.11 3.98 -24.92
CA PRO A 354 8.97 3.55 -24.12
C PRO A 354 7.95 2.80 -24.98
N ASN A 355 8.01 1.47 -25.00
CA ASN A 355 6.79 0.69 -25.17
C ASN A 355 5.96 0.90 -23.89
N ALA A 356 4.99 1.81 -23.99
CA ALA A 356 4.03 2.08 -22.92
C ALA A 356 3.10 0.88 -22.67
N THR A 357 2.99 -0.02 -23.66
CA THR A 357 2.25 -1.27 -23.56
C THR A 357 2.96 -2.24 -22.62
N PRO A 358 2.30 -2.73 -21.57
CA PRO A 358 2.91 -3.68 -20.66
C PRO A 358 3.17 -5.01 -21.37
N GLU A 359 4.40 -5.49 -21.27
CA GLU A 359 4.79 -6.82 -21.72
C GLU A 359 4.53 -7.81 -20.59
N VAL A 360 3.90 -8.94 -20.90
CA VAL A 360 3.62 -10.01 -19.94
C VAL A 360 4.31 -11.28 -20.42
N THR A 361 5.20 -11.82 -19.60
CA THR A 361 5.97 -13.03 -19.91
C THR A 361 5.88 -14.03 -18.77
N GLN A 362 5.79 -15.31 -19.11
CA GLN A 362 5.77 -16.40 -18.13
C GLN A 362 7.08 -17.18 -18.16
N TYR A 363 7.56 -17.53 -16.97
CA TYR A 363 8.76 -18.34 -16.76
C TYR A 363 8.39 -19.57 -15.95
N ARG A 364 9.07 -20.69 -16.21
CA ARG A 364 8.78 -21.98 -15.56
C ARG A 364 9.00 -21.94 -14.05
N ASP A 365 10.06 -21.27 -13.64
CA ASP A 365 10.47 -21.11 -12.25
C ASP A 365 11.44 -19.91 -12.12
N PHE A 366 11.91 -19.68 -10.89
CA PHE A 366 12.88 -18.62 -10.59
C PHE A 366 14.23 -18.81 -11.29
N SER A 367 14.75 -20.04 -11.36
CA SER A 367 16.03 -20.33 -12.00
C SER A 367 15.99 -19.98 -13.50
N HIS A 368 14.92 -20.37 -14.19
CA HIS A 368 14.71 -20.06 -15.61
C HIS A 368 14.54 -18.55 -15.89
N LEU A 369 13.94 -17.81 -14.96
CA LEU A 369 13.90 -16.34 -15.03
C LEU A 369 15.31 -15.75 -14.88
N MET A 370 16.11 -16.31 -13.98
CA MET A 370 17.46 -15.82 -13.66
C MET A 370 18.50 -16.17 -14.72
N GLU A 371 18.24 -17.17 -15.56
CA GLU A 371 19.02 -17.47 -16.77
C GLU A 371 18.88 -16.39 -17.85
N GLN A 372 17.82 -15.59 -17.82
CA GLN A 372 17.64 -14.52 -18.78
C GLN A 372 18.76 -13.47 -18.61
N PRO A 373 19.49 -13.10 -19.69
CA PRO A 373 20.55 -12.10 -19.62
C PRO A 373 20.10 -10.78 -18.98
N ALA A 374 18.83 -10.42 -19.20
CA ALA A 374 18.18 -9.26 -18.61
C ALA A 374 18.22 -9.25 -17.06
N TYR A 375 17.81 -10.36 -16.43
CA TYR A 375 17.59 -10.39 -14.98
C TYR A 375 18.75 -11.02 -14.19
N GLY A 376 19.50 -11.93 -14.83
CA GLY A 376 20.68 -12.57 -14.26
C GLY A 376 21.85 -11.62 -14.05
N ALA A 377 22.07 -10.68 -14.99
CA ALA A 377 23.16 -9.70 -14.93
C ALA A 377 22.95 -8.60 -13.88
N SER A 378 21.70 -8.35 -13.47
CA SER A 378 21.26 -7.42 -12.41
C SER A 378 21.70 -7.83 -10.99
N ASN A 379 22.66 -8.76 -10.88
CA ASN A 379 23.18 -9.28 -9.61
C ASN A 379 24.06 -8.26 -8.84
N ARG A 380 24.50 -7.18 -9.49
CA ARG A 380 25.31 -6.11 -8.89
C ARG A 380 24.40 -4.92 -8.56
N ALA A 381 24.29 -4.62 -7.27
CA ALA A 381 23.57 -3.44 -6.77
C ALA A 381 24.29 -2.13 -7.10
#